data_AF-A0AA48HHX1-F1
#
_entry.id   AF-A0AA48HHX1-F1
#
_cell.length_a   1.000
_cell.length_b   1.000
_cell.length_c   1.000
_cell.angle_alpha   90.00
_cell.angle_beta   90.00
_cell.angle_gamma   90.00
#
_symmetry.space_group_name_H-M   'P 1'
#
loop_
_entity.id
_entity.type
_entity.pdbx_description
1 polymer ?
#
loop_
_entity_poly.entity_id
_entity_poly.type
_entity_poly.pdbx_seq_one_letter_code
_entity_poly.pdbx_strand_id
1 'polypeptide(L)'
;MPEPMLFNPQAKVQLHWIAPENAVEGESLAAPLLVIDDCLSSPESLVNAACQATFERDSGDFYPGVRAPLPQQYIDAMSTTLSEKLRAILGLTHSDAKCVFSAFSVANQAEKSLKPIQCIPHFDDTCANKFAVVHYLFQQDHGGTGFFQHRKTGYCSISAQNQNHYMKTLGTQATTQGLPALQYIQGSTDLFQEYHRVAARFNRAIVYPCNLLHSGIINPDFALSSLPEQGRLTANLALQIDAG
;
A
#
# COMPACT_ATOMS: atom_id res chain seq x y z
N MET A 1 27.83 4.69 -15.24
CA MET A 1 27.24 5.03 -13.92
C MET A 1 25.76 4.71 -14.00
N PRO A 2 25.13 4.17 -12.95
CA PRO A 2 23.68 3.99 -12.96
C PRO A 2 23.00 5.34 -13.17
N GLU A 3 21.91 5.37 -13.96
CA GLU A 3 21.13 6.59 -14.16
C GLU A 3 20.52 7.06 -12.83
N PRO A 4 20.43 8.39 -12.62
CA PRO A 4 19.95 8.90 -11.35
C PRO A 4 18.44 8.70 -11.20
N MET A 5 18.04 8.10 -10.08
CA MET A 5 16.63 7.89 -9.73
C MET A 5 16.05 9.16 -9.12
N LEU A 6 15.66 10.12 -9.98
CA LEU A 6 15.17 11.43 -9.57
C LEU A 6 13.64 11.51 -9.66
N PHE A 7 13.05 12.16 -8.66
CA PHE A 7 11.65 12.57 -8.71
C PHE A 7 11.41 13.48 -9.93
N ASN A 8 10.30 13.26 -10.62
CA ASN A 8 9.96 14.06 -11.79
C ASN A 8 9.45 15.44 -11.37
N PRO A 9 10.10 16.55 -11.75
CA PRO A 9 9.61 17.89 -11.44
C PRO A 9 8.26 18.21 -12.09
N GLN A 10 7.85 17.44 -13.11
CA GLN A 10 6.55 17.55 -13.77
C GLN A 10 5.54 16.50 -13.28
N ALA A 11 5.84 15.76 -12.19
CA ALA A 11 4.92 14.78 -11.62
C ALA A 11 3.57 15.44 -11.29
N LYS A 12 2.47 14.75 -11.61
CA LYS A 12 1.12 15.24 -11.32
C LYS A 12 0.72 14.75 -9.94
N VAL A 13 0.77 15.64 -8.96
CA VAL A 13 0.49 15.33 -7.56
C VAL A 13 -0.93 15.79 -7.21
N GLN A 14 -1.75 14.87 -6.70
CA GLN A 14 -3.12 15.12 -6.27
C GLN A 14 -3.34 14.59 -4.86
N LEU A 15 -3.85 15.45 -3.97
CA LEU A 15 -4.30 15.04 -2.64
C LEU A 15 -5.81 14.81 -2.67
N HIS A 16 -6.22 13.61 -2.30
CA HIS A 16 -7.60 13.21 -2.11
C HIS A 16 -7.88 13.00 -0.62
N TRP A 17 -9.12 13.23 -0.20
CA TRP A 17 -9.61 12.89 1.13
C TRP A 17 -10.67 11.80 0.95
N ILE A 18 -10.37 10.59 1.40
CA ILE A 18 -11.20 9.40 1.15
C ILE A 18 -11.96 9.01 2.40
N ALA A 19 -13.24 8.67 2.24
CA ALA A 19 -14.12 8.20 3.30
C ALA A 19 -15.23 7.31 2.71
N PRO A 20 -15.87 6.42 3.49
CA PRO A 20 -17.10 5.75 3.09
C PRO A 20 -18.26 6.73 2.88
N GLU A 21 -19.13 6.45 1.92
CA GLU A 21 -20.30 7.30 1.60
C GLU A 21 -21.26 7.50 2.80
N ASN A 22 -21.32 6.54 3.72
CA ASN A 22 -22.18 6.58 4.93
C ASN A 22 -21.38 6.92 6.20
N ALA A 23 -20.25 7.63 6.08
CA ALA A 23 -19.51 8.13 7.23
C ALA A 23 -20.44 9.00 8.11
N VAL A 24 -20.77 8.50 9.31
CA VAL A 24 -21.49 9.30 10.32
C VAL A 24 -20.56 10.43 10.77
N GLU A 25 -21.09 11.66 10.82
CA GLU A 25 -20.38 12.82 11.37
C GLU A 25 -19.80 12.47 12.75
N GLY A 26 -18.47 12.50 12.87
CA GLY A 26 -17.75 12.22 14.12
C GLY A 26 -17.10 10.83 14.25
N GLU A 27 -17.41 9.86 13.37
CA GLU A 27 -16.87 8.48 13.51
C GLU A 27 -15.95 8.03 12.36
N SER A 28 -16.08 8.60 11.15
CA SER A 28 -15.16 8.32 10.05
C SER A 28 -14.55 9.63 9.55
N LEU A 29 -13.35 9.94 10.04
CA LEU A 29 -12.55 11.04 9.53
C LEU A 29 -12.02 10.64 8.15
N ALA A 30 -12.24 11.50 7.15
CA ALA A 30 -11.65 11.32 5.84
C ALA A 30 -10.12 11.19 5.98
N ALA A 31 -9.54 10.24 5.26
CA ALA A 31 -8.11 9.98 5.29
C ALA A 31 -7.42 10.61 4.07
N PRO A 32 -6.21 11.17 4.24
CA PRO A 32 -5.45 11.72 3.12
C PRO A 32 -4.92 10.57 2.25
N LEU A 33 -5.05 10.73 0.93
CA LEU A 33 -4.50 9.85 -0.08
C LEU A 33 -3.82 10.70 -1.14
N LEU A 34 -2.50 10.62 -1.22
CA LEU A 34 -1.73 11.28 -2.27
C LEU A 34 -1.62 10.34 -3.47
N VAL A 35 -1.96 10.82 -4.66
CA VAL A 35 -1.73 10.13 -5.93
C VAL A 35 -0.73 10.96 -6.73
N ILE A 36 0.37 10.34 -7.13
CA ILE A 36 1.47 10.95 -7.87
C ILE A 36 1.61 10.20 -9.19
N ASP A 37 1.13 10.79 -10.28
CA ASP A 37 1.36 10.28 -11.63
C ASP A 37 2.71 10.77 -12.17
N ASP A 38 3.36 9.93 -12.97
CA ASP A 38 4.64 10.19 -13.61
C ASP A 38 5.74 10.52 -12.55
N CYS A 39 5.81 9.71 -11.49
CA CYS A 39 6.55 9.96 -10.24
C CYS A 39 8.07 10.14 -10.40
N LEU A 40 8.72 9.29 -11.20
CA LEU A 40 10.15 9.40 -11.51
C LEU A 40 10.35 9.92 -12.93
N SER A 41 11.48 10.61 -13.15
CA SER A 41 11.86 11.08 -14.49
C SER A 41 12.25 9.92 -15.42
N SER A 42 12.87 8.88 -14.85
CA SER A 42 13.30 7.67 -15.56
C SER A 42 12.86 6.41 -14.77
N PRO A 43 11.56 6.05 -14.79
CA PRO A 43 11.07 4.89 -14.03
C PRO A 43 11.67 3.56 -14.50
N GLU A 44 12.11 3.46 -15.76
CA GLU A 44 12.76 2.29 -16.33
C GLU A 44 14.07 1.96 -15.61
N SER A 45 14.80 2.96 -15.12
CA SER A 45 16.04 2.75 -14.37
C SER A 45 15.76 2.00 -13.06
N LEU A 46 14.60 2.21 -12.44
CA LEU A 46 14.17 1.49 -11.23
C LEU A 46 13.70 0.07 -11.55
N VAL A 47 13.01 -0.15 -12.67
CA VAL A 47 12.66 -1.49 -13.17
C VAL A 47 13.93 -2.30 -13.48
N ASN A 48 14.89 -1.70 -14.18
CA ASN A 48 16.16 -2.34 -14.49
C ASN A 48 16.92 -2.75 -13.22
N ALA A 49 16.91 -1.91 -12.19
CA ALA A 49 17.50 -2.27 -10.89
C ALA A 49 16.78 -3.47 -10.24
N ALA A 50 15.45 -3.55 -10.34
CA ALA A 50 14.70 -4.71 -9.87
C ALA A 50 15.10 -5.99 -10.65
N CYS A 51 15.22 -5.93 -11.97
CA CYS A 51 15.64 -7.09 -12.79
C CYS A 51 17.06 -7.60 -12.45
N GLN A 52 17.90 -6.81 -11.81
CA GLN A 52 19.23 -7.21 -11.33
C GLN A 52 19.24 -7.65 -9.86
N ALA A 53 18.13 -7.53 -9.14
CA ALA A 53 18.03 -7.86 -7.73
C ALA A 53 17.65 -9.33 -7.51
N THR A 54 18.04 -9.88 -6.37
CA THR A 54 17.61 -11.22 -5.94
C THR A 54 16.33 -11.11 -5.12
N PHE A 55 15.27 -11.75 -5.61
CA PHE A 55 13.97 -11.78 -4.94
C PHE A 55 13.80 -13.05 -4.11
N GLU A 56 13.41 -12.87 -2.85
CA GLU A 56 13.18 -13.96 -1.91
C GLU A 56 11.86 -13.77 -1.16
N ARG A 57 11.30 -14.87 -0.64
CA ARG A 57 10.15 -14.78 0.26
C ARG A 57 10.63 -14.32 1.63
N ASP A 58 9.95 -13.34 2.19
CA ASP A 58 10.16 -12.94 3.57
C ASP A 58 9.20 -13.73 4.46
N SER A 59 9.73 -14.57 5.35
CA SER A 59 8.91 -15.32 6.32
C SER A 59 8.46 -14.48 7.52
N GLY A 60 9.01 -13.27 7.67
CA GLY A 60 8.72 -12.34 8.76
C GLY A 60 7.39 -11.61 8.61
N ASP A 61 6.75 -11.66 7.44
CA ASP A 61 5.45 -11.03 7.21
C ASP A 61 4.46 -11.89 6.40
N PHE A 62 3.34 -11.28 6.02
CA PHE A 62 2.26 -11.93 5.27
C PHE A 62 2.19 -11.46 3.82
N TYR A 63 3.22 -10.84 3.27
CA TYR A 63 3.19 -10.39 1.88
C TYR A 63 3.03 -11.59 0.93
N PRO A 64 2.05 -11.58 0.00
CA PRO A 64 1.76 -12.71 -0.87
C PRO A 64 2.71 -12.79 -2.07
N GLY A 65 4.02 -12.78 -1.81
CA GLY A 65 5.01 -12.87 -2.87
C GLY A 65 6.45 -12.77 -2.42
N VAL A 66 7.29 -12.23 -3.29
CA VAL A 66 8.74 -12.12 -3.10
C VAL A 66 9.17 -10.66 -3.03
N ARG A 67 10.28 -10.41 -2.35
CA ARG A 67 10.84 -9.07 -2.13
C ARG A 67 12.34 -9.03 -2.39
N ALA A 68 12.82 -7.83 -2.70
CA ALA A 68 14.24 -7.52 -2.83
C ALA A 68 14.54 -6.12 -2.28
N PRO A 69 15.79 -5.80 -1.90
CA PRO A 69 16.16 -4.46 -1.44
C PRO A 69 15.95 -3.38 -2.51
N LEU A 70 15.47 -2.19 -2.08
CA LEU A 70 15.41 -1.02 -2.95
C LEU A 70 16.78 -0.31 -3.05
N PRO A 71 17.12 0.34 -4.18
CA PRO A 71 18.30 1.17 -4.28
C PRO A 71 18.21 2.36 -3.32
N GLN A 72 19.29 2.64 -2.58
CA GLN A 72 19.32 3.73 -1.59
C GLN A 72 18.97 5.09 -2.22
N GLN A 73 19.45 5.36 -3.44
CA GLN A 73 19.16 6.60 -4.16
C GLN A 73 17.65 6.84 -4.34
N TYR A 74 16.88 5.78 -4.61
CA TYR A 74 15.43 5.88 -4.74
C TYR A 74 14.77 6.17 -3.38
N ILE A 75 15.22 5.48 -2.33
CA ILE A 75 14.72 5.68 -0.96
C ILE A 75 14.93 7.13 -0.53
N ASP A 76 16.13 7.68 -0.76
CA ASP A 76 16.48 9.06 -0.42
C ASP A 76 15.62 10.05 -1.22
N ALA A 77 15.52 9.87 -2.55
CA ALA A 77 14.72 10.74 -3.41
C ALA A 77 13.25 10.79 -2.99
N MET A 78 12.65 9.64 -2.68
CA MET A 78 11.27 9.56 -2.21
C MET A 78 11.09 10.17 -0.82
N SER A 79 11.99 9.84 0.13
CA SER A 79 11.90 10.35 1.51
C SER A 79 12.03 11.87 1.55
N THR A 80 13.00 12.45 0.83
CA THR A 80 13.19 13.89 0.74
C THR A 80 11.98 14.57 0.09
N THR A 81 11.50 14.06 -1.04
CA THR A 81 10.40 14.70 -1.79
C THR A 81 9.07 14.62 -1.05
N LEU A 82 8.80 13.50 -0.37
CA LEU A 82 7.54 13.30 0.33
C LEU A 82 7.51 14.00 1.70
N SER A 83 8.67 14.29 2.29
CA SER A 83 8.74 14.95 3.61
C SER A 83 7.92 16.24 3.67
N GLU A 84 8.08 17.14 2.69
CA GLU A 84 7.34 18.41 2.66
C GLU A 84 5.82 18.19 2.54
N LYS A 85 5.40 17.28 1.65
CA LYS A 85 3.99 17.01 1.39
C LYS A 85 3.31 16.38 2.60
N LEU A 86 3.98 15.43 3.24
CA LEU A 86 3.46 14.75 4.42
C LEU A 86 3.44 15.67 5.64
N ARG A 87 4.44 16.55 5.82
CA ARG A 87 4.37 17.62 6.84
C ARG A 87 3.14 18.48 6.65
N ALA A 88 2.87 18.94 5.43
CA ALA A 88 1.69 19.75 5.13
C ALA A 88 0.38 19.02 5.44
N ILE A 89 0.28 17.72 5.11
CA ILE A 89 -0.88 16.87 5.43
C ILE A 89 -1.09 16.76 6.94
N LEU A 90 -0.01 16.62 7.71
CA LEU A 90 -0.05 16.48 9.18
C LEU A 90 -0.14 17.82 9.92
N GLY A 91 -0.07 18.96 9.22
CA GLY A 91 -0.01 20.29 9.84
C GLY A 91 1.28 20.54 10.63
N LEU A 92 2.37 19.86 10.29
CA LEU A 92 3.68 20.00 10.94
C LEU A 92 4.55 21.04 10.24
N THR A 93 5.31 21.82 11.02
CA THR A 93 6.23 22.84 10.50
C THR A 93 7.65 22.32 10.29
N HIS A 94 8.08 21.39 11.14
CA HIS A 94 9.39 20.76 11.13
C HIS A 94 9.18 19.26 11.32
N SER A 95 9.98 18.45 10.61
CA SER A 95 10.18 17.00 10.73
C SER A 95 10.38 16.39 9.35
N ASP A 96 11.45 15.62 9.19
CA ASP A 96 11.68 14.87 7.95
C ASP A 96 11.10 13.47 8.05
N ALA A 97 10.64 12.96 6.90
CA ALA A 97 10.16 11.60 6.79
C ALA A 97 11.35 10.64 6.81
N LYS A 98 11.37 9.76 7.80
CA LYS A 98 12.32 8.66 7.89
C LYS A 98 11.73 7.41 7.22
N CYS A 99 12.46 6.85 6.28
CA CYS A 99 12.13 5.52 5.76
C CYS A 99 12.41 4.45 6.83
N VAL A 100 11.37 3.76 7.27
CA VAL A 100 11.44 2.69 8.29
C VAL A 100 11.22 1.30 7.70
N PHE A 101 10.76 1.22 6.46
CA PHE A 101 10.66 0.00 5.68
C PHE A 101 10.80 0.33 4.19
N SER A 102 11.47 -0.53 3.42
CA SER A 102 11.60 -0.38 1.97
C SER A 102 11.86 -1.73 1.31
N ALA A 103 11.12 -2.04 0.24
CA ALA A 103 11.39 -3.21 -0.59
C ALA A 103 10.83 -3.05 -2.01
N PHE A 104 11.52 -3.63 -2.99
CA PHE A 104 10.84 -4.09 -4.18
C PHE A 104 9.95 -5.27 -3.78
N SER A 105 8.74 -5.33 -4.33
CA SER A 105 7.82 -6.43 -4.07
C SER A 105 7.17 -6.89 -5.37
N VAL A 106 7.07 -8.21 -5.55
CA VAL A 106 6.34 -8.84 -6.65
C VAL A 106 5.32 -9.79 -6.04
N ALA A 107 4.03 -9.50 -6.24
CA ALA A 107 2.97 -10.40 -5.83
C ALA A 107 2.92 -11.59 -6.80
N ASN A 108 3.30 -12.78 -6.33
CA ASN A 108 3.42 -13.98 -7.17
C ASN A 108 2.86 -15.25 -6.53
N GLN A 109 2.21 -15.15 -5.38
CA GLN A 109 1.64 -16.30 -4.70
C GLN A 109 0.33 -16.73 -5.38
N ALA A 110 0.18 -18.01 -5.71
CA ALA A 110 -1.05 -18.54 -6.28
C ALA A 110 -2.17 -18.55 -5.25
N GLU A 111 -3.40 -18.26 -5.67
CA GLU A 111 -4.59 -18.13 -4.81
C GLU A 111 -4.79 -19.33 -3.88
N LYS A 112 -4.71 -20.54 -4.42
CA LYS A 112 -4.85 -21.80 -3.66
C LYS A 112 -3.79 -22.00 -2.56
N SER A 113 -2.70 -21.24 -2.60
CA SER A 113 -1.62 -21.28 -1.62
C SER A 113 -1.66 -20.11 -0.63
N LEU A 114 -2.62 -19.18 -0.77
CA LEU A 114 -2.79 -18.06 0.15
C LEU A 114 -3.17 -18.55 1.55
N LYS A 115 -2.78 -17.76 2.54
CA LYS A 115 -3.31 -17.84 3.90
C LYS A 115 -4.60 -17.00 3.97
N PRO A 116 -5.57 -17.35 4.82
CA PRO A 116 -6.80 -16.58 4.98
C PRO A 116 -6.58 -15.08 5.26
N ILE A 117 -5.53 -14.74 6.02
CA ILE A 117 -5.18 -13.33 6.32
C ILE A 117 -4.76 -12.54 5.07
N GLN A 118 -4.25 -13.21 4.03
CA GLN A 118 -3.87 -12.60 2.74
C GLN A 118 -5.08 -12.37 1.82
N CYS A 119 -6.26 -12.86 2.21
CA CYS A 119 -7.49 -12.82 1.41
C CYS A 119 -8.46 -11.73 1.89
N ILE A 120 -8.06 -10.91 2.86
CA ILE A 120 -8.84 -9.80 3.42
C ILE A 120 -7.98 -8.53 3.50
N PRO A 121 -8.60 -7.34 3.67
CA PRO A 121 -7.86 -6.10 3.88
C PRO A 121 -7.01 -6.16 5.16
N HIS A 122 -5.87 -5.48 5.12
CA HIS A 122 -4.92 -5.36 6.23
C HIS A 122 -4.59 -3.90 6.51
N PHE A 123 -3.88 -3.67 7.61
CA PHE A 123 -3.23 -2.42 7.96
C PHE A 123 -1.77 -2.76 8.32
N ASP A 124 -0.85 -1.83 8.07
CA ASP A 124 0.59 -2.07 8.26
C ASP A 124 1.06 -1.71 9.67
N ASP A 125 0.45 -0.68 10.26
CA ASP A 125 0.81 -0.15 11.57
C ASP A 125 -0.39 0.59 12.18
N THR A 126 -0.38 0.84 13.48
CA THR A 126 -1.42 1.65 14.15
C THR A 126 -1.05 3.13 14.30
N CYS A 127 0.19 3.50 13.97
CA CYS A 127 0.74 4.84 14.13
C CYS A 127 0.20 5.80 13.06
N ALA A 128 -0.41 6.92 13.49
CA ALA A 128 -1.10 7.86 12.61
C ALA A 128 -0.16 8.72 11.74
N ASN A 129 1.12 8.83 12.11
CA ASN A 129 2.15 9.59 11.40
C ASN A 129 3.07 8.68 10.54
N LYS A 130 2.65 7.43 10.30
CA LYS A 130 3.33 6.50 9.40
C LYS A 130 2.51 6.34 8.12
N PHE A 131 3.17 6.47 6.98
CA PHE A 131 2.56 6.44 5.65
C PHE A 131 3.18 5.35 4.80
N ALA A 132 2.33 4.54 4.18
CA ALA A 132 2.71 3.57 3.16
C ALA A 132 2.85 4.28 1.82
N VAL A 133 3.87 3.91 1.06
CA VAL A 133 4.08 4.31 -0.33
C VAL A 133 4.02 3.04 -1.18
N VAL A 134 3.18 3.05 -2.22
CA VAL A 134 3.15 2.00 -3.23
C VAL A 134 3.39 2.64 -4.60
N HIS A 135 4.52 2.35 -5.21
CA HIS A 135 4.87 2.83 -6.55
C HIS A 135 4.75 1.69 -7.55
N TYR A 136 3.82 1.81 -8.49
CA TYR A 136 3.53 0.79 -9.51
C TYR A 136 4.53 0.87 -10.66
N LEU A 137 5.24 -0.24 -10.92
CA LEU A 137 6.32 -0.33 -11.90
C LEU A 137 6.05 -1.36 -13.00
N PHE A 138 4.77 -1.65 -13.25
CA PHE A 138 4.30 -2.54 -14.31
C PHE A 138 3.37 -1.79 -15.27
N GLN A 139 3.33 -2.23 -16.53
CA GLN A 139 2.51 -1.62 -17.58
C GLN A 139 1.18 -2.34 -17.83
N GLN A 140 1.09 -3.63 -17.51
CA GLN A 140 -0.14 -4.42 -17.66
C GLN A 140 -1.17 -4.04 -16.60
N ASP A 141 -2.45 -4.33 -16.85
CA ASP A 141 -3.49 -4.09 -15.86
C ASP A 141 -3.50 -5.17 -14.77
N HIS A 142 -2.53 -5.12 -13.87
CA HIS A 142 -2.49 -5.96 -12.67
C HIS A 142 -3.30 -5.38 -11.49
N GLY A 143 -4.30 -4.53 -11.77
CA GLY A 143 -5.22 -3.99 -10.78
C GLY A 143 -4.75 -2.69 -10.13
N GLY A 144 -4.60 -2.66 -8.80
CA GLY A 144 -4.37 -1.42 -8.06
C GLY A 144 -4.37 -1.62 -6.54
N THR A 145 -4.84 -0.61 -5.81
CA THR A 145 -5.03 -0.68 -4.35
C THR A 145 -6.45 -0.26 -4.00
N GLY A 146 -7.13 -1.09 -3.20
CA GLY A 146 -8.45 -0.82 -2.64
C GLY A 146 -8.36 -0.43 -1.17
N PHE A 147 -9.31 0.40 -0.73
CA PHE A 147 -9.46 0.85 0.64
C PHE A 147 -10.83 0.46 1.17
N PHE A 148 -10.86 -0.04 2.40
CA PHE A 148 -11.98 -0.81 2.91
C PHE A 148 -12.45 -0.33 4.28
N GLN A 149 -13.75 -0.48 4.52
CA GLN A 149 -14.34 -0.37 5.84
C GLN A 149 -14.71 -1.77 6.32
N HIS A 150 -14.34 -2.12 7.55
CA HIS A 150 -14.85 -3.32 8.18
C HIS A 150 -16.30 -3.10 8.62
N ARG A 151 -17.24 -3.86 8.05
CA ARG A 151 -18.68 -3.62 8.20
C ARG A 151 -19.17 -3.76 9.64
N LYS A 152 -18.64 -4.73 10.39
CA LYS A 152 -19.11 -5.02 11.74
C LYS A 152 -18.71 -3.97 12.76
N THR A 153 -17.52 -3.38 12.61
CA THR A 153 -16.99 -2.37 13.53
C THR A 153 -17.12 -0.95 13.01
N GLY A 154 -17.39 -0.76 11.71
CA GLY A 154 -17.40 0.55 11.05
C GLY A 154 -16.00 1.13 10.80
N TYR A 155 -14.91 0.42 11.14
CA TYR A 155 -13.56 0.96 11.07
C TYR A 155 -13.02 0.99 9.65
N CYS A 156 -12.46 2.13 9.25
CA CYS A 156 -11.63 2.29 8.05
C CYS A 156 -10.13 2.35 8.38
N SER A 157 -9.81 2.69 9.64
CA SER A 157 -8.46 2.81 10.15
C SER A 157 -8.32 2.13 11.50
N ILE A 158 -7.17 1.49 11.73
CA ILE A 158 -6.89 0.76 12.98
C ILE A 158 -5.86 1.53 13.81
N SER A 159 -6.28 2.04 14.95
CA SER A 159 -5.40 2.73 15.91
C SER A 159 -5.06 1.82 17.09
N ALA A 160 -4.08 2.22 17.91
CA ALA A 160 -3.74 1.49 19.13
C ALA A 160 -4.94 1.30 20.08
N GLN A 161 -5.88 2.26 20.08
CA GLN A 161 -7.08 2.22 20.93
C GLN A 161 -8.11 1.20 20.43
N ASN A 162 -8.26 1.02 19.12
CA ASN A 162 -9.32 0.19 18.55
C ASN A 162 -8.84 -1.19 18.04
N GLN A 163 -7.52 -1.41 17.93
CA GLN A 163 -6.92 -2.63 17.40
C GLN A 163 -7.43 -3.89 18.11
N ASN A 164 -7.46 -3.90 19.44
CA ASN A 164 -7.91 -5.06 20.21
C ASN A 164 -9.39 -5.40 19.92
N HIS A 165 -10.24 -4.39 19.81
CA HIS A 165 -11.65 -4.59 19.47
C HIS A 165 -11.80 -5.12 18.03
N TYR A 166 -11.05 -4.55 17.08
CA TYR A 166 -11.04 -5.01 15.70
C TYR A 166 -10.61 -6.48 15.59
N MET A 167 -9.46 -6.84 16.15
CA MET A 167 -8.90 -8.19 16.06
C MET A 167 -9.81 -9.23 16.74
N LYS A 168 -10.40 -8.91 17.90
CA LYS A 168 -11.35 -9.79 18.58
C LYS A 168 -12.62 -10.01 17.76
N THR A 169 -13.15 -8.94 17.16
CA THR A 169 -14.36 -9.00 16.34
C THR A 169 -14.12 -9.83 15.08
N LEU A 170 -13.02 -9.56 14.37
CA LEU A 170 -12.62 -10.31 13.18
C LEU A 170 -12.38 -11.79 13.50
N GLY A 171 -11.71 -12.09 14.62
CA GLY A 171 -11.51 -13.47 15.10
C GLY A 171 -12.82 -14.19 15.42
N THR A 172 -13.81 -13.48 15.97
CA THR A 172 -15.15 -14.03 16.23
C THR A 172 -15.90 -14.29 14.92
N GLN A 173 -15.77 -13.42 13.93
CA GLN A 173 -16.37 -13.63 12.60
C GLN A 173 -15.71 -14.81 11.88
N ALA A 174 -14.40 -14.99 11.99
CA ALA A 174 -13.71 -16.13 11.41
C ALA A 174 -14.23 -17.48 11.98
N THR A 175 -14.60 -17.53 13.27
CA THR A 175 -15.13 -18.76 13.89
C THR A 175 -16.63 -18.97 13.65
N THR A 176 -17.41 -17.89 13.53
CA THR A 176 -18.88 -17.96 13.43
C THR A 176 -19.42 -17.91 12.00
N GLN A 177 -18.71 -17.24 11.09
CA GLN A 177 -19.07 -17.05 9.68
C GLN A 177 -18.16 -17.83 8.73
N GLY A 178 -17.02 -18.32 9.22
CA GLY A 178 -16.04 -19.07 8.45
C GLY A 178 -14.88 -18.21 7.94
N LEU A 179 -13.89 -18.87 7.34
CA LEU A 179 -12.73 -18.22 6.74
C LEU A 179 -13.07 -17.70 5.32
N PRO A 180 -12.42 -16.62 4.86
CA PRO A 180 -12.56 -16.16 3.47
C PRO A 180 -12.12 -17.24 2.48
N ALA A 181 -12.67 -17.19 1.27
CA ALA A 181 -12.16 -17.97 0.16
C ALA A 181 -10.67 -17.64 -0.08
N LEU A 182 -9.88 -18.64 -0.45
CA LEU A 182 -8.45 -18.48 -0.74
C LEU A 182 -8.25 -17.84 -2.12
N GLN A 183 -8.48 -16.54 -2.18
CA GLN A 183 -8.39 -15.70 -3.38
C GLN A 183 -8.00 -14.28 -2.99
N TYR A 184 -7.45 -13.52 -3.93
CA TYR A 184 -7.23 -12.09 -3.70
C TYR A 184 -8.58 -11.37 -3.62
N ILE A 185 -8.75 -10.48 -2.65
CA ILE A 185 -10.01 -9.74 -2.49
C ILE A 185 -10.28 -8.86 -3.73
N GLN A 186 -11.48 -9.01 -4.30
CA GLN A 186 -11.96 -8.25 -5.45
C GLN A 186 -13.16 -7.38 -5.06
N GLY A 187 -12.90 -6.22 -4.44
CA GLY A 187 -13.98 -5.34 -4.00
C GLY A 187 -14.64 -5.77 -2.70
N SER A 188 -15.90 -5.35 -2.53
CA SER A 188 -16.65 -5.58 -1.29
C SER A 188 -16.97 -7.06 -1.05
N THR A 189 -16.97 -7.45 0.21
CA THR A 189 -17.41 -8.76 0.73
C THR A 189 -18.45 -8.56 1.84
N ASP A 190 -18.92 -9.66 2.44
CA ASP A 190 -19.81 -9.62 3.61
C ASP A 190 -19.14 -9.02 4.86
N LEU A 191 -17.80 -9.04 4.93
CA LEU A 191 -17.04 -8.50 6.06
C LEU A 191 -16.54 -7.08 5.79
N PHE A 192 -16.23 -6.76 4.54
CA PHE A 192 -15.58 -5.51 4.16
C PHE A 192 -16.34 -4.79 3.05
N GLN A 193 -16.50 -3.48 3.19
CA GLN A 193 -16.98 -2.61 2.11
C GLN A 193 -15.79 -1.90 1.49
N GLU A 194 -15.53 -2.11 0.20
CA GLU A 194 -14.64 -1.23 -0.54
C GLU A 194 -15.35 0.11 -0.76
N TYR A 195 -14.69 1.20 -0.37
CA TYR A 195 -15.23 2.56 -0.56
C TYR A 195 -14.34 3.44 -1.43
N HIS A 196 -13.11 3.03 -1.70
CA HIS A 196 -12.22 3.75 -2.60
C HIS A 196 -11.25 2.79 -3.26
N ARG A 197 -10.87 3.07 -4.51
CA ARG A 197 -9.89 2.29 -5.27
C ARG A 197 -9.05 3.21 -6.13
N VAL A 198 -7.75 2.98 -6.11
CA VAL A 198 -6.82 3.59 -7.08
C VAL A 198 -6.34 2.52 -8.04
N ALA A 199 -6.69 2.68 -9.31
CA ALA A 199 -6.12 1.86 -10.37
C ALA A 199 -4.61 2.10 -10.48
N ALA A 200 -3.86 1.02 -10.65
CA ALA A 200 -2.44 1.12 -10.95
C ALA A 200 -2.23 1.76 -12.32
N ARG A 201 -1.12 2.48 -12.44
CA ARG A 201 -0.60 3.00 -13.69
C ARG A 201 0.91 2.95 -13.59
N PHE A 202 1.60 2.59 -14.67
CA PHE A 202 3.06 2.63 -14.68
C PHE A 202 3.56 4.01 -14.25
N ASN A 203 4.56 4.05 -13.35
CA ASN A 203 5.12 5.27 -12.76
C ASN A 203 4.13 6.08 -11.90
N ARG A 204 3.05 5.47 -11.40
CA ARG A 204 2.18 6.07 -10.38
C ARG A 204 2.61 5.61 -8.99
N ALA A 205 2.81 6.56 -8.08
CA ALA A 205 2.92 6.29 -6.66
C ALA A 205 1.65 6.74 -5.92
N ILE A 206 1.21 5.93 -4.95
CA ILE A 206 0.19 6.32 -3.98
C ILE A 206 0.80 6.38 -2.59
N VAL A 207 0.36 7.35 -1.78
CA VAL A 207 0.80 7.52 -0.40
C VAL A 207 -0.42 7.67 0.51
N TYR A 208 -0.51 6.83 1.54
CA TYR A 208 -1.65 6.80 2.45
C TYR A 208 -1.22 6.38 3.86
N PRO A 209 -1.96 6.72 4.92
CA PRO A 209 -1.64 6.28 6.28
C PRO A 209 -1.57 4.76 6.40
N CYS A 210 -0.52 4.23 7.02
CA CYS A 210 -0.30 2.79 7.24
C CYS A 210 -1.44 2.12 8.02
N ASN A 211 -2.21 2.91 8.78
CA ASN A 211 -3.29 2.41 9.59
C ASN A 211 -4.62 2.22 8.84
N LEU A 212 -4.71 2.61 7.56
CA LEU A 212 -5.90 2.36 6.76
C LEU A 212 -6.03 0.87 6.44
N LEU A 213 -7.27 0.36 6.50
CA LEU A 213 -7.61 -0.95 5.96
C LEU A 213 -7.54 -0.90 4.44
N HIS A 214 -6.61 -1.64 3.87
CA HIS A 214 -6.33 -1.63 2.45
C HIS A 214 -5.92 -3.01 1.94
N SER A 215 -5.94 -3.19 0.62
CA SER A 215 -5.41 -4.39 -0.02
C SER A 215 -4.96 -4.11 -1.44
N GLY A 216 -3.99 -4.88 -1.92
CA GLY A 216 -3.68 -4.94 -3.34
C GLY A 216 -4.83 -5.60 -4.10
N ILE A 217 -5.43 -4.88 -5.04
CA ILE A 217 -6.35 -5.47 -6.02
C ILE A 217 -5.50 -6.05 -7.11
N ILE A 218 -5.58 -7.37 -7.30
CA ILE A 218 -4.81 -8.11 -8.30
C ILE A 218 -5.78 -8.59 -9.37
N ASN A 219 -5.58 -8.18 -10.62
CA ASN A 219 -6.44 -8.62 -11.70
C ASN A 219 -6.30 -10.14 -11.94
N PRO A 220 -7.39 -10.94 -11.82
CA PRO A 220 -7.33 -12.39 -12.00
C PRO A 220 -7.07 -12.82 -13.45
N ASP A 221 -7.28 -11.93 -14.43
CA ASP A 221 -7.08 -12.24 -15.85
C ASP A 221 -5.60 -12.32 -16.24
N PHE A 222 -4.70 -11.84 -15.38
CA PHE A 222 -3.26 -11.85 -15.62
C PHE A 222 -2.56 -12.87 -14.73
N ALA A 223 -1.89 -13.83 -15.37
CA ALA A 223 -1.06 -14.79 -14.66
C ALA A 223 0.04 -14.08 -13.86
N LEU A 224 0.16 -14.43 -12.58
CA LEU A 224 1.21 -13.86 -11.75
C LEU A 224 2.57 -14.43 -12.16
N SER A 225 3.49 -13.53 -12.51
CA SER A 225 4.88 -13.85 -12.80
C SER A 225 5.78 -13.50 -11.62
N SER A 226 6.83 -14.29 -11.42
CA SER A 226 7.92 -13.98 -10.49
C SER A 226 8.97 -13.04 -11.10
N LEU A 227 8.94 -12.84 -12.42
CA LEU A 227 9.88 -11.97 -13.13
C LEU A 227 9.45 -10.52 -12.97
N PRO A 228 10.31 -9.62 -12.45
CA PRO A 228 9.95 -8.22 -12.17
C PRO A 228 9.33 -7.48 -13.35
N GLU A 229 9.87 -7.68 -14.57
CA GLU A 229 9.42 -6.99 -15.78
C GLU A 229 8.10 -7.51 -16.37
N GLN A 230 7.65 -8.68 -15.93
CA GLN A 230 6.39 -9.32 -16.38
C GLN A 230 5.35 -9.43 -15.27
N GLY A 231 5.74 -9.21 -14.03
CA GLY A 231 4.90 -9.38 -12.85
C GLY A 231 4.33 -8.06 -12.34
N ARG A 232 3.55 -8.18 -11.26
CA ARG A 232 3.02 -7.03 -10.52
C ARG A 232 4.11 -6.42 -9.62
N LEU A 233 5.14 -5.83 -10.23
CA LEU A 233 6.26 -5.19 -9.54
C LEU A 233 5.86 -3.84 -8.92
N THR A 234 6.12 -3.69 -7.63
CA THR A 234 6.00 -2.42 -6.91
C THR A 234 7.26 -2.08 -6.14
N ALA A 235 7.53 -0.79 -5.97
CA ALA A 235 8.44 -0.31 -4.93
C ALA A 235 7.61 0.18 -3.75
N ASN A 236 7.82 -0.43 -2.59
CA ASN A 236 7.09 -0.17 -1.36
C ASN A 236 7.99 0.51 -0.34
N LEU A 237 7.49 1.56 0.31
CA LEU A 237 8.14 2.18 1.46
C LEU A 237 7.14 2.37 2.59
N ALA A 238 7.63 2.39 3.83
CA ALA A 238 6.92 3.01 4.94
C ALA A 238 7.75 4.20 5.44
N LEU A 239 7.13 5.39 5.41
CA LEU A 239 7.72 6.64 5.84
C LEU A 239 7.09 7.05 7.16
N GLN A 240 7.90 7.28 8.19
CA GLN A 240 7.46 7.76 9.49
C GLN A 240 7.94 9.20 9.70
N ILE A 241 7.05 10.06 10.17
CA ILE A 241 7.37 11.46 10.49
C ILE A 241 7.20 11.67 11.96
N ASP A 242 8.24 12.10 12.66
CA ASP A 242 8.13 12.40 14.08
C ASP A 242 7.16 13.57 14.29
N ALA A 243 6.10 13.33 15.07
CA ALA A 243 5.04 14.30 15.28
C ALA A 243 5.34 15.31 16.41
N GLY A 244 6.54 15.22 17.01
CA GLY A 244 6.90 15.97 18.22
C GLY A 244 6.38 15.30 19.48
#